data_AF-W1WWM3-F1
#
_entry.id   AF-W1WWM3-F1
#
_cell.length_a   1.000
_cell.length_b   1.000
_cell.length_c   1.000
_cell.angle_alpha   90.00
_cell.angle_beta   90.00
_cell.angle_gamma   90.00
#
_symmetry.space_group_name_H-M   'P 1'
#
loop_
_entity.id
_entity.type
_entity.pdbx_description
1 polymer ?
#
loop_
_entity_poly.entity_id
_entity_poly.type
_entity_poly.pdbx_seq_one_letter_code
_entity_poly.pdbx_strand_id
1 'polypeptide(L)' 'MVFTIPEELRNYFGRERDRLKLLPKCAAKAVTSWMYNQNKKEEFIPGIISVIHTFGRDLKWNPHVHMMVT' A
#
# COMPACT_ATOMS: atom_id res chain seq x y z
N MET A 1 8.42 -3.94 -1.03
CA MET A 1 7.20 -4.34 -1.77
C MET A 1 6.55 -3.12 -2.40
N VAL A 2 5.86 -3.29 -3.52
CA VAL A 2 5.11 -2.20 -4.18
C VAL A 2 3.67 -2.66 -4.43
N PHE A 3 2.70 -1.83 -4.06
CA PHE A 3 1.27 -2.05 -4.32
C PHE A 3 0.74 -0.95 -5.22
N THR A 4 0.03 -1.30 -6.29
CA THR A 4 -0.55 -0.31 -7.22
C THR A 4 -2.06 -0.39 -7.15
N ILE A 5 -2.74 0.77 -7.10
CA ILE A 5 -4.20 0.81 -7.15
C ILE A 5 -4.69 0.32 -8.53
N PRO A 6 -5.81 -0.42 -8.61
CA PRO A 6 -6.46 -0.74 -9.88
C PRO A 6 -6.70 0.50 -10.75
N GLU A 7 -6.56 0.35 -12.06
CA GLU A 7 -6.63 1.46 -13.02
C GLU A 7 -7.98 2.18 -12.97
N GLU A 8 -9.05 1.41 -12.83
CA GLU A 8 -10.44 1.85 -12.76
C GLU A 8 -10.70 2.78 -11.57
N LEU A 9 -9.94 2.60 -10.48
CA LEU A 9 -10.06 3.39 -9.26
C LEU A 9 -9.16 4.63 -9.26
N ARG A 10 -8.16 4.73 -10.16
CA ARG A 10 -7.21 5.85 -10.19
C ARG A 10 -7.94 7.18 -10.30
N ASN A 11 -8.86 7.32 -11.25
CA ASN A 11 -9.59 8.56 -11.48
C ASN A 11 -10.51 8.91 -10.31
N TYR A 12 -11.11 7.92 -9.65
CA TYR A 12 -11.94 8.12 -8.46
C TYR A 12 -11.11 8.72 -7.30
N PHE A 13 -9.94 8.14 -7.01
CA PHE A 13 -9.00 8.65 -6.00
C PHE A 13 -8.33 9.96 -6.43
N GLY A 14 -8.21 10.22 -7.73
CA GLY A 14 -7.69 11.47 -8.27
C GLY A 14 -8.65 12.65 -8.02
N ARG A 15 -9.96 12.41 -8.14
CA ARG A 15 -11.01 13.40 -7.84
C ARG A 15 -11.13 13.68 -6.35
N GLU A 16 -11.02 12.65 -5.51
CA GLU A 16 -11.10 12.77 -4.05
C GLU A 16 -9.79 12.37 -3.38
N ARG A 17 -8.80 13.28 -3.42
CA ARG A 17 -7.42 13.02 -2.99
C ARG A 17 -7.27 12.61 -1.53
N ASP A 18 -8.20 13.00 -0.66
CA ASP A 18 -8.18 12.57 0.74
C ASP A 18 -8.29 11.04 0.91
N ARG A 19 -8.83 10.33 -0.09
CA ARG A 19 -8.88 8.86 -0.08
C ARG A 19 -7.51 8.22 -0.28
N LEU A 20 -6.52 8.93 -0.82
CA LEU A 20 -5.17 8.42 -1.04
C LEU A 20 -4.53 7.92 0.28
N LYS A 21 -4.90 8.50 1.42
CA LYS A 21 -4.45 8.04 2.76
C LYS A 21 -4.89 6.62 3.11
N LEU A 22 -5.86 6.05 2.40
CA LEU A 22 -6.32 4.68 2.58
C LEU A 22 -5.33 3.68 1.98
N LEU A 23 -4.66 4.01 0.87
CA LEU A 23 -3.79 3.07 0.15
C LEU A 23 -2.64 2.52 1.01
N PRO A 24 -1.82 3.35 1.71
CA PRO A 24 -0.76 2.81 2.58
C PRO A 24 -1.33 1.97 3.74
N LYS A 25 -2.49 2.36 4.30
CA LYS A 25 -3.16 1.59 5.36
C LYS A 25 -3.63 0.21 4.87
N CYS A 26 -4.23 0.17 3.68
CA CYS A 26 -4.68 -1.08 3.06
C CYS A 26 -3.50 -2.00 2.75
N ALA A 27 -2.40 -1.46 2.20
CA ALA A 27 -1.19 -2.22 1.95
C ALA A 27 -0.64 -2.82 3.25
N ALA A 28 -0.49 -2.01 4.31
CA ALA A 28 0.03 -2.47 5.60
C ALA A 28 -0.86 -3.56 6.20
N LYS A 29 -2.19 -3.40 6.13
CA LYS A 29 -3.16 -4.40 6.60
C LYS A 29 -3.04 -5.72 5.83
N ALA A 30 -2.91 -5.66 4.51
CA ALA A 30 -2.77 -6.86 3.67
C ALA A 30 -1.53 -7.67 4.05
N VAL A 31 -0.38 -7.00 4.19
CA VAL A 31 0.88 -7.63 4.57
C VAL A 31 0.82 -8.16 6.01
N THR A 32 0.33 -7.36 6.95
CA THR A 32 0.24 -7.79 8.36
C THR A 32 -0.66 -9.02 8.51
N SER A 33 -1.81 -9.04 7.82
CA SER A 33 -2.70 -10.21 7.81
C SER A 33 -2.04 -11.44 7.19
N TRP A 34 -1.27 -11.26 6.12
CA TRP A 34 -0.55 -12.36 5.48
C TRP A 34 0.55 -12.91 6.41
N MET A 35 1.34 -12.04 7.04
CA MET A 35 2.42 -12.44 7.95
C MET A 35 1.90 -13.06 9.23
N TYR A 36 0.77 -12.60 9.77
CA TYR A 36 0.12 -13.22 10.91
C TYR A 36 -0.18 -14.70 10.65
N ASN A 37 -0.65 -15.05 9.45
CA ASN A 37 -0.89 -16.44 9.07
C ASN A 37 0.40 -17.26 8.93
N GLN A 38 1.54 -16.61 8.70
CA GLN A 38 2.87 -17.27 8.63
C GLN A 38 3.55 -17.38 10.00
N ASN A 39 3.08 -16.61 11.00
CA ASN A 39 3.73 -16.44 12.30
C ASN A 39 3.79 -17.74 13.13
N LYS A 40 2.87 -18.68 12.92
CA LYS A 40 2.81 -19.96 13.66
C LYS A 40 2.96 -19.75 15.18
N LYS A 41 4.11 -20.13 15.76
CA LYS A 41 4.43 -19.99 17.20
C LYS A 41 5.50 -18.92 17.48
N GLU A 42 5.95 -18.19 16.46
CA GLU A 42 7.07 -17.24 16.54
C GLU A 42 6.65 -15.89 17.15
N GLU A 43 5.34 -15.61 17.23
CA GLU A 43 4.73 -14.40 17.81
C GLU A 43 5.35 -13.06 17.37
N PHE A 44 5.96 -13.01 16.18
CA PHE A 44 6.60 -11.79 15.68
C PHE A 44 5.57 -10.78 15.16
N ILE A 45 5.93 -9.50 15.24
CA ILE A 45 5.17 -8.39 14.67
C ILE A 45 6.05 -7.70 13.62
N PRO A 46 5.61 -7.60 12.36
CA PRO A 46 6.43 -6.96 11.34
C PRO A 46 6.52 -5.45 11.56
N GLY A 47 7.73 -4.90 11.43
CA GLY A 47 7.95 -3.47 11.27
C GLY A 47 7.59 -3.06 9.85
N ILE A 48 6.75 -2.04 9.67
CA ILE A 48 6.30 -1.59 8.34
C ILE A 48 6.45 -0.08 8.19
N ILE A 49 7.13 0.35 7.13
CA ILE A 49 7.09 1.72 6.62
C ILE A 49 6.41 1.70 5.26
N SER A 50 5.34 2.47 5.09
CA SER A 50 4.60 2.56 3.83
C SER A 50 4.44 4.00 3.38
N VAL A 51 4.78 4.27 2.12
CA VAL A 51 4.79 5.61 1.52
C VAL A 51 4.02 5.57 0.21
N ILE A 52 3.13 6.53 0.02
CA ILE A 52 2.37 6.68 -1.21
C ILE A 52 3.09 7.61 -2.20
N HIS A 53 3.12 7.19 -3.46
CA HIS A 53 3.54 7.98 -4.61
C HIS A 53 2.36 8.10 -5.58
N THR A 54 2.17 9.28 -6.17
CA THR A 54 0.99 9.57 -7.02
C THR A 54 1.26 9.49 -8.51
N PHE A 55 2.53 9.57 -8.93
CA PHE A 55 2.93 9.60 -10.33
C PHE A 55 3.85 8.44 -10.67
N GLY A 56 3.68 7.90 -11.88
CA GLY A 56 4.62 6.95 -12.47
C GLY A 56 5.89 7.64 -12.98
N ARG A 57 6.81 6.84 -13.53
CA ARG A 57 8.05 7.33 -14.15
C ARG A 57 7.78 8.31 -15.29
N ASP A 58 6.71 8.09 -16.05
CA ASP A 58 6.28 8.94 -17.16
C ASP A 58 5.40 10.13 -16.72
N LEU A 59 5.39 10.43 -15.41
CA LEU A 59 4.60 11.50 -14.77
C LEU A 59 3.08 11.36 -14.96
N LYS A 60 2.58 10.21 -15.45
CA LYS A 60 1.15 9.95 -15.50
C LYS A 60 0.63 9.61 -14.11
N TRP A 61 -0.63 9.97 -13.88
CA TRP A 61 -1.35 9.65 -12.65
C TRP A 61 -1.41 8.14 -12.47
N ASN A 62 -0.65 7.64 -11.49
CA ASN A 62 -0.52 6.22 -11.19
C ASN A 62 -0.22 6.03 -9.70
N PRO A 63 -1.22 6.16 -8.81
CA PRO A 63 -1.02 6.01 -7.38
C PRO A 63 -0.55 4.60 -7.01
N HIS A 64 0.55 4.53 -6.27
CA HIS A 64 1.13 3.28 -5.78
C HIS A 64 1.81 3.50 -4.43
N VAL A 65 1.99 2.43 -3.68
CA VAL A 65 2.57 2.42 -2.34
C VAL A 65 3.87 1.65 -2.38
N HIS A 66 4.95 2.29 -1.97
CA HIS A 66 6.23 1.64 -1.65
C HIS A 66 6.22 1.26 -0.18
N MET A 67 6.61 0.02 0.11
CA MET A 67 6.62 -0.51 1.46
C MET A 67 7.93 -1.23 1.77
N MET A 68 8.51 -0.90 2.92
CA MET A 68 9.59 -1.65 3.55
C MET A 68 9.02 -2.45 4.72
N VAL A 69 9.47 -3.69 4.86
CA VAL A 69 9.03 -4.61 5.90
C VAL A 69 10.25 -5.27 6.52
N THR A 70 10.27 -5.36 7.85
CA THR A 70 11.34 -5.97 8.66
C THR A 70 10.75 -6.92 9.68
#